data_AF-A0A9E2XL03-F1
#
_entry.id   AF-A0A9E2XL03-F1
#
_cell.length_a   1.000
_cell.length_b   1.000
_cell.length_c   1.000
_cell.angle_alpha   90.00
_cell.angle_beta   90.00
_cell.angle_gamma   90.00
#
_symmetry.space_group_name_H-M   'P 1'
#
loop_
_entity.id
_entity.type
_entity.pdbx_description
1 polymer ?
#
loop_
_entity_poly.entity_id
_entity_poly.type
_entity_poly.pdbx_seq_one_letter_code
_entity_poly.pdbx_strand_id
1 'polypeptide(L)'
;RSRADVAVVDFHTGLGPYGYGEPITHYDIDTGGSRRVRAFWGESVTESKRGQTASQARDGLGHYGLNRVLQEPETRLTMCTLEFGTFDRESGQKAFRADHWLHKYGDPLGKEADPIRGAIRRQFYPETDDWKEAVLFRGHQIVRQAIAGVQRGAL
;
A
#
# COMPACT_ATOMS: atom_id res chain seq x y z
N ARG A 1 -27.60 -7.11 8.98
CA ARG A 1 -27.56 -6.46 7.64
C ARG A 1 -26.22 -6.80 7.02
N SER A 2 -26.18 -7.48 5.88
CA SER A 2 -24.94 -7.65 5.11
C SER A 2 -24.46 -6.29 4.61
N ARG A 3 -23.14 -6.08 4.56
CA ARG A 3 -22.55 -4.87 3.99
C ARG A 3 -22.37 -5.11 2.49
N ALA A 4 -23.25 -4.54 1.66
CA ALA A 4 -23.22 -4.75 0.22
C ALA A 4 -21.97 -4.17 -0.46
N ASP A 5 -21.39 -3.09 0.10
CA ASP A 5 -20.18 -2.44 -0.40
C ASP A 5 -19.15 -2.30 0.73
N VAL A 6 -17.91 -2.69 0.44
CA VAL A 6 -16.78 -2.56 1.35
C VAL A 6 -15.63 -1.90 0.59
N ALA A 7 -15.13 -0.79 1.12
CA ALA A 7 -13.92 -0.15 0.64
C ALA A 7 -12.76 -0.36 1.63
N VAL A 8 -11.58 -0.69 1.11
CA VAL A 8 -10.36 -0.88 1.90
C VAL A 8 -9.24 -0.04 1.31
N VAL A 9 -8.59 0.74 2.18
CA VAL A 9 -7.35 1.47 1.88
C VAL A 9 -6.29 0.89 2.80
N ASP A 10 -5.34 0.16 2.23
CA ASP A 10 -4.24 -0.47 2.96
C ASP A 10 -3.00 0.42 2.87
N PHE A 11 -2.52 0.96 3.99
CA PHE A 11 -1.46 1.98 4.01
C PHE A 11 -0.06 1.33 4.03
N HIS A 12 0.76 1.69 3.07
CA HIS A 12 2.11 1.16 2.87
C HIS A 12 3.12 2.31 2.74
N THR A 13 4.38 2.00 3.00
CA THR A 13 5.50 2.93 2.84
C THR A 13 6.68 2.18 2.23
N GLY A 14 7.55 2.88 1.53
CA GLY A 14 8.82 2.36 1.05
C GLY A 14 9.03 2.47 -0.45
N LEU A 15 7.99 2.29 -1.28
CA LEU A 15 8.13 2.26 -2.74
C LEU A 15 7.62 3.52 -3.42
N GLY A 16 8.24 3.88 -4.54
CA GLY A 16 7.81 4.99 -5.38
C GLY A 16 8.39 6.35 -4.98
N PRO A 17 7.88 7.45 -5.58
CA PRO A 17 8.38 8.80 -5.32
C PRO A 17 8.09 9.27 -3.89
N TYR A 18 9.04 10.01 -3.31
CA TYR A 18 8.96 10.53 -1.95
C TYR A 18 7.63 11.24 -1.66
N GLY A 19 6.88 10.73 -0.69
CA GLY A 19 5.62 11.33 -0.21
C GLY A 19 4.43 11.26 -1.18
N TYR A 20 4.56 10.64 -2.36
CA TYR A 20 3.53 10.72 -3.42
C TYR A 20 2.18 10.08 -3.04
N GLY A 21 2.20 8.90 -2.41
CA GLY A 21 0.98 8.14 -2.09
C GLY A 21 0.27 7.60 -3.34
N GLU A 22 0.85 6.55 -3.92
CA GLU A 22 0.33 5.82 -5.08
C GLU A 22 -0.80 4.85 -4.65
N PRO A 23 -2.06 5.04 -5.09
CA PRO A 23 -3.09 4.02 -4.94
C PRO A 23 -2.89 2.92 -6.00
N ILE A 24 -2.61 1.70 -5.54
CA ILE A 24 -2.34 0.53 -6.36
C ILE A 24 -3.50 -0.44 -6.24
N THR A 25 -3.92 -1.03 -7.35
CA THR A 25 -4.85 -2.17 -7.33
C THR A 25 -4.27 -3.43 -7.95
N HIS A 26 -4.72 -4.56 -7.41
CA HIS A 26 -4.31 -5.90 -7.80
C HIS A 26 -5.47 -6.73 -8.38
N TYR A 27 -6.60 -6.10 -8.71
CA TYR A 27 -7.67 -6.76 -9.45
C TYR A 27 -7.18 -7.23 -10.82
N ASP A 28 -7.83 -8.27 -11.35
CA ASP A 28 -7.69 -8.61 -12.75
C ASP A 28 -8.18 -7.47 -13.64
N ILE A 29 -7.47 -7.31 -14.76
CA ILE A 29 -7.73 -6.27 -15.75
C ILE A 29 -9.19 -6.35 -16.21
N ASP A 30 -9.86 -5.21 -16.24
CA ASP A 30 -11.22 -5.04 -16.76
C ASP A 30 -12.27 -5.95 -16.10
N THR A 31 -12.03 -6.32 -14.83
CA THR A 31 -13.05 -6.87 -13.93
C THR A 31 -13.92 -5.78 -13.31
N GLY A 32 -15.07 -6.17 -12.74
CA GLY A 32 -15.92 -5.26 -11.95
C GLY A 32 -15.15 -4.55 -10.84
N GLY A 33 -14.29 -5.28 -10.12
CA GLY A 33 -13.39 -4.71 -9.10
C GLY A 33 -12.47 -3.62 -9.67
N SER A 34 -11.74 -3.91 -10.75
CA SER A 34 -10.84 -2.92 -11.37
C SER A 34 -11.57 -1.66 -11.84
N ARG A 35 -12.77 -1.79 -12.42
CA ARG A 35 -13.60 -0.65 -12.82
C ARG A 35 -14.06 0.18 -11.63
N ARG A 36 -14.50 -0.46 -10.54
CA ARG A 36 -14.89 0.24 -9.31
C ARG A 36 -13.75 1.02 -8.68
N VAL A 37 -12.56 0.43 -8.62
CA VAL A 37 -11.36 1.13 -8.11
C VAL A 37 -11.10 2.40 -8.91
N ARG A 38 -11.13 2.34 -10.25
CA ARG A 38 -10.99 3.53 -11.12
C ARG A 38 -12.12 4.55 -10.87
N ALA A 39 -13.34 4.09 -10.63
CA ALA A 39 -14.46 4.99 -10.29
C ALA A 39 -14.30 5.68 -8.93
N PHE A 40 -13.53 5.11 -8.00
CA PHE A 40 -13.28 5.68 -6.67
C PHE A 40 -12.13 6.70 -6.70
N TRP A 41 -11.01 6.33 -7.30
CA TRP A 41 -9.75 7.08 -7.17
C TRP A 41 -9.22 7.64 -8.51
N GLY A 42 -9.97 7.47 -9.59
CA GLY A 42 -9.72 8.08 -10.90
C GLY A 42 -8.42 7.60 -11.55
N GLU A 43 -7.82 8.49 -12.35
CA GLU A 43 -6.57 8.23 -13.09
C GLU A 43 -5.34 8.11 -12.19
N SER A 44 -5.45 8.43 -10.90
CA SER A 44 -4.32 8.29 -9.98
C SER A 44 -4.02 6.85 -9.60
N VAL A 45 -4.92 5.91 -9.93
CA VAL A 45 -4.78 4.48 -9.66
C VAL A 45 -3.82 3.83 -10.65
N THR A 46 -2.86 3.07 -10.12
CA THR A 46 -2.04 2.16 -10.93
C THR A 46 -2.48 0.72 -10.77
N GLU A 47 -2.47 -0.04 -11.86
CA GLU A 47 -2.84 -1.45 -11.90
C GLU A 47 -1.59 -2.33 -11.97
N SER A 48 -1.37 -3.15 -10.95
CA SER A 48 -0.20 -4.04 -10.91
C SER A 48 -0.18 -5.03 -12.06
N LYS A 49 -1.36 -5.55 -12.46
CA LYS A 49 -1.47 -6.49 -13.59
C LYS A 49 -1.25 -5.85 -14.95
N ARG A 50 -1.27 -4.51 -15.05
CA ARG A 50 -0.84 -3.75 -16.24
C ARG A 50 0.64 -3.32 -16.19
N GLY A 51 1.36 -3.65 -15.12
CA GLY A 51 2.77 -3.25 -14.94
C GLY A 51 2.98 -1.75 -14.70
N GLN A 52 1.96 -1.06 -14.16
CA GLN A 52 1.99 0.39 -13.97
C GLN A 52 2.63 0.84 -12.64
N THR A 53 2.91 -0.08 -11.72
CA THR A 53 3.48 0.21 -10.40
C THR A 53 4.81 -0.51 -10.19
N ALA A 54 5.65 0.04 -9.32
CA ALA A 54 6.87 -0.61 -8.85
C ALA A 54 6.58 -1.83 -7.95
N SER A 55 5.37 -1.96 -7.39
CA SER A 55 4.96 -3.12 -6.61
C SER A 55 4.72 -4.34 -7.50
N GLN A 56 5.53 -5.38 -7.32
CA GLN A 56 5.50 -6.62 -8.11
C GLN A 56 5.09 -7.86 -7.28
N ALA A 57 4.43 -7.66 -6.14
CA ALA A 57 4.01 -8.77 -5.30
C ALA A 57 3.00 -9.67 -6.05
N ARG A 58 3.38 -10.95 -6.21
CA ARG A 58 2.59 -11.93 -6.95
C ARG A 58 1.59 -12.68 -6.07
N ASP A 59 1.93 -12.85 -4.79
CA ASP A 59 1.14 -13.58 -3.80
C ASP A 59 1.26 -12.93 -2.42
N GLY A 60 0.45 -13.39 -1.46
CA GLY A 60 0.55 -12.99 -0.04
C GLY A 60 -0.05 -11.63 0.31
N LEU A 61 -0.62 -10.91 -0.66
CA LEU A 61 -1.23 -9.61 -0.41
C LEU A 61 -2.57 -9.73 0.33
N GLY A 62 -2.80 -8.82 1.29
CA GLY A 62 -4.09 -8.68 1.97
C GLY A 62 -5.25 -8.49 1.00
N HIS A 63 -5.00 -7.82 -0.14
CA HIS A 63 -5.96 -7.70 -1.23
C HIS A 63 -6.44 -9.06 -1.76
N TYR A 64 -5.53 -10.00 -2.02
CA TYR A 64 -5.91 -11.34 -2.48
C TYR A 64 -6.69 -12.12 -1.41
N GLY A 65 -6.32 -11.95 -0.14
CA GLY A 65 -7.05 -12.53 0.98
C GLY A 65 -8.49 -12.02 1.08
N LEU A 66 -8.67 -10.70 1.07
CA LEU A 66 -9.98 -10.06 1.16
C LEU A 66 -10.85 -10.37 -0.06
N ASN A 67 -10.28 -10.36 -1.27
CA ASN A 67 -11.01 -10.70 -2.49
C ASN A 67 -11.47 -12.17 -2.52
N ARG A 68 -10.79 -13.06 -1.80
CA ARG A 68 -11.21 -14.48 -1.68
C ARG A 68 -12.42 -14.65 -0.78
N VAL A 69 -12.54 -13.84 0.28
CA VAL A 69 -13.58 -14.01 1.32
C VAL A 69 -14.76 -13.05 1.17
N LEU A 70 -14.57 -11.90 0.51
CA LEU A 70 -15.62 -10.94 0.20
C LEU A 70 -15.95 -11.05 -1.29
N GLN A 71 -16.93 -11.91 -1.60
CA GLN A 71 -17.31 -12.23 -2.97
C GLN A 71 -18.62 -11.54 -3.36
N GLU A 72 -18.77 -11.30 -4.66
CA GLU A 72 -20.01 -10.85 -5.27
C GLU A 72 -20.95 -12.05 -5.51
N PRO A 73 -22.28 -11.87 -5.38
CA PRO A 73 -23.00 -10.59 -5.21
C PRO A 73 -23.15 -10.10 -3.75
N GLU A 74 -22.74 -10.88 -2.74
CA GLU A 74 -22.99 -10.58 -1.33
C GLU A 74 -22.22 -9.34 -0.84
N THR A 75 -21.01 -9.14 -1.32
CA THR A 75 -20.14 -8.01 -0.96
C THR A 75 -19.27 -7.59 -2.12
N ARG A 76 -19.46 -6.35 -2.59
CA ARG A 76 -18.56 -5.70 -3.55
C ARG A 76 -17.38 -5.10 -2.80
N LEU A 77 -16.23 -5.76 -2.87
CA LEU A 77 -14.97 -5.21 -2.40
C LEU A 77 -14.43 -4.17 -3.41
N THR A 78 -13.96 -3.04 -2.90
CA THR A 78 -13.20 -2.03 -3.66
C THR A 78 -11.96 -1.67 -2.85
N MET A 79 -10.81 -2.23 -3.25
CA MET A 79 -9.57 -2.12 -2.47
C MET A 79 -8.44 -1.50 -3.27
N CYS A 80 -7.67 -0.63 -2.61
CA CYS A 80 -6.35 -0.23 -3.04
C CYS A 80 -5.33 -0.33 -1.89
N THR A 81 -4.08 -0.55 -2.29
CA THR A 81 -2.90 -0.28 -1.46
C THR A 81 -2.51 1.17 -1.68
N LEU A 82 -2.33 1.96 -0.63
CA LEU A 82 -1.82 3.33 -0.72
C LEU A 82 -0.35 3.34 -0.30
N GLU A 83 0.54 3.42 -1.29
CA GLU A 83 1.98 3.27 -1.12
C GLU A 83 2.70 4.63 -1.13
N PHE A 84 3.38 4.96 -0.02
CA PHE A 84 4.15 6.20 0.12
C PHE A 84 5.64 5.97 -0.06
N GLY A 85 6.22 6.58 -1.09
CA GLY A 85 7.65 6.53 -1.33
C GLY A 85 8.45 7.20 -0.24
N THR A 86 9.63 6.64 0.03
CA THR A 86 10.58 7.11 1.04
C THR A 86 11.94 7.34 0.39
N PHE A 87 12.83 6.34 0.37
CA PHE A 87 14.18 6.43 -0.17
C PHE A 87 14.32 5.54 -1.41
N ASP A 88 15.45 5.65 -2.08
CA ASP A 88 15.74 4.86 -3.26
C ASP A 88 15.86 3.36 -2.95
N ARG A 89 15.80 2.55 -4.01
CA ARG A 89 15.83 1.09 -3.89
C ARG A 89 17.19 0.57 -3.40
N GLU A 90 18.30 1.26 -3.69
CA GLU A 90 19.63 0.83 -3.28
C GLU A 90 19.83 1.00 -1.78
N SER A 91 19.42 2.14 -1.21
CA SER A 91 19.42 2.36 0.24
C SER A 91 18.55 1.32 0.96
N GLY A 92 17.36 1.04 0.42
CA GLY A 92 16.46 0.03 0.97
C GLY A 92 17.07 -1.35 0.97
N GLN A 93 17.67 -1.78 -0.16
CA GLN A 93 18.35 -3.07 -0.23
C GLN A 93 19.48 -3.23 0.80
N LYS A 94 20.22 -2.17 1.10
CA LYS A 94 21.26 -2.21 2.15
C LYS A 94 20.63 -2.41 3.53
N ALA A 95 19.58 -1.65 3.85
CA ALA A 95 18.85 -1.79 5.12
C ALA A 95 18.23 -3.17 5.29
N PHE A 96 17.54 -3.70 4.26
CA PHE A 96 16.94 -5.04 4.29
C PHE A 96 17.98 -6.14 4.52
N ARG A 97 19.12 -6.09 3.83
CA ARG A 97 20.17 -7.09 4.01
C ARG A 97 20.72 -7.08 5.43
N ALA A 98 20.95 -5.89 6.00
CA ALA A 98 21.46 -5.76 7.35
C ALA A 98 20.43 -6.26 8.38
N ASP A 99 19.15 -5.91 8.22
CA ASP A 99 18.06 -6.35 9.10
C ASP A 99 17.86 -7.87 9.05
N HIS A 100 17.80 -8.46 7.86
CA HIS A 100 17.72 -9.92 7.70
C HIS A 100 18.93 -10.66 8.26
N TRP A 101 20.13 -10.08 8.11
CA TRP A 101 21.33 -10.65 8.72
C TRP A 101 21.26 -10.59 10.25
N LEU A 102 20.86 -9.45 10.82
CA LEU A 102 20.68 -9.29 12.27
C LEU A 102 19.67 -10.31 12.81
N HIS A 103 18.53 -10.46 12.14
CA HIS A 103 17.49 -11.41 12.53
C HIS A 103 17.96 -12.87 12.49
N LYS A 104 18.75 -13.25 11.47
CA LYS A 104 19.13 -14.65 11.25
C LYS A 104 20.42 -15.07 11.95
N TYR A 105 21.39 -14.16 12.05
CA TYR A 105 22.77 -14.46 12.46
C TYR A 105 23.31 -13.52 13.53
N GLY A 106 22.76 -12.31 13.66
CA GLY A 106 23.25 -11.31 14.61
C GLY A 106 22.74 -11.52 16.03
N ASP A 107 23.38 -10.83 16.96
CA ASP A 107 22.88 -10.70 18.33
C ASP A 107 21.88 -9.54 18.40
N PRO A 108 20.59 -9.77 18.70
CA PRO A 108 19.60 -8.71 18.80
C PRO A 108 19.83 -7.73 19.96
N LEU A 109 20.77 -8.03 20.88
CA LEU A 109 21.22 -7.15 21.96
C LEU A 109 22.66 -6.67 21.76
N GLY A 110 23.29 -7.04 20.64
CA GLY A 110 24.64 -6.65 20.27
C GLY A 110 24.73 -5.19 19.82
N LYS A 111 25.96 -4.68 19.74
CA LYS A 111 26.24 -3.27 19.37
C LYS A 111 25.75 -2.90 17.96
N GLU A 112 25.62 -3.87 17.05
CA GLU A 112 25.13 -3.64 15.69
C GLU A 112 23.59 -3.53 15.62
N ALA A 113 22.86 -3.98 16.65
CA ALA A 113 21.41 -4.14 16.57
C ALA A 113 20.67 -2.79 16.41
N ASP A 114 21.01 -1.81 17.25
CA ASP A 114 20.31 -0.51 17.25
C ASP A 114 20.54 0.28 15.94
N PRO A 115 21.76 0.41 15.42
CA PRO A 115 21.98 1.04 14.11
C PRO A 115 21.19 0.36 12.96
N ILE A 116 21.14 -0.98 12.95
CA ILE A 116 20.43 -1.73 11.91
C ILE A 116 18.91 -1.52 12.02
N ARG A 117 18.35 -1.60 13.24
CA ARG A 117 16.93 -1.31 13.51
C ARG A 117 16.57 0.12 13.14
N GLY A 118 17.45 1.07 13.45
CA GLY A 118 17.30 2.48 13.06
C GLY A 118 17.28 2.64 11.53
N ALA A 119 18.17 1.96 10.81
CA ALA A 119 18.25 2.02 9.36
C ALA A 119 17.00 1.43 8.68
N ILE A 120 16.52 0.27 9.12
CA ILE A 120 15.30 -0.33 8.55
C ILE A 120 14.05 0.49 8.88
N ARG A 121 13.94 1.02 10.10
CA ARG A 121 12.85 1.94 10.46
C ARG A 121 12.88 3.18 9.57
N ARG A 122 14.05 3.80 9.40
CA ARG A 122 14.22 4.99 8.57
C ARG A 122 13.81 4.71 7.13
N GLN A 123 14.13 3.53 6.58
CA GLN A 123 13.73 3.18 5.22
C GLN A 123 12.22 3.24 4.99
N PHE A 124 11.40 2.96 6.01
CA PHE A 124 9.93 3.02 5.93
C PHE A 124 9.32 4.29 6.53
N TYR A 125 10.10 5.04 7.28
CA TYR A 125 9.67 6.25 7.96
C TYR A 125 10.81 7.28 7.96
N PRO A 126 10.85 8.18 6.95
CA PRO A 126 11.88 9.23 6.84
C PRO A 126 11.98 10.15 8.05
N GLU A 127 10.90 10.26 8.83
CA GLU A 127 10.78 11.07 10.05
C GLU A 127 10.88 12.59 9.84
N THR A 128 10.82 13.05 8.60
CA THR A 128 10.78 14.47 8.25
C THR A 128 9.36 15.01 8.21
N ASP A 129 9.17 16.29 8.51
CA ASP A 129 7.84 16.89 8.63
C ASP A 129 7.15 17.07 7.28
N ASP A 130 7.91 17.41 6.24
CA ASP A 130 7.41 17.51 4.85
C ASP A 130 6.80 16.19 4.35
N TRP A 131 7.44 15.06 4.65
CA TRP A 131 6.94 13.74 4.29
C TRP A 131 5.68 13.38 5.07
N LYS A 132 5.66 13.66 6.39
CA LYS A 132 4.47 13.43 7.23
C LYS A 132 3.28 14.25 6.74
N GLU A 133 3.50 15.51 6.36
CA GLU A 133 2.46 16.38 5.80
C GLU A 133 1.93 15.83 4.48
N ALA A 134 2.81 15.36 3.59
CA ALA A 134 2.41 14.72 2.33
C ALA A 134 1.55 13.46 2.58
N VAL A 135 1.98 12.60 3.52
CA VAL A 135 1.23 11.39 3.93
C VAL A 135 -0.15 11.75 4.47
N LEU A 136 -0.24 12.74 5.37
CA LEU A 136 -1.51 13.19 5.93
C LEU A 136 -2.43 13.75 4.84
N PHE A 137 -1.92 14.66 4.00
CA PHE A 137 -2.73 15.29 2.95
C PHE A 137 -3.29 14.25 1.98
N ARG A 138 -2.42 13.42 1.41
CA ARG A 138 -2.79 12.42 0.40
C ARG A 138 -3.62 11.29 1.01
N GLY A 139 -3.31 10.85 2.23
CA GLY A 139 -4.09 9.87 2.96
C GLY A 139 -5.54 10.33 3.17
N HIS A 140 -5.74 11.57 3.63
CA HIS A 140 -7.08 12.14 3.77
C HIS A 140 -7.81 12.23 2.43
N GLN A 141 -7.11 12.60 1.35
CA GLN A 141 -7.70 12.62 0.00
C GLN A 141 -8.24 11.24 -0.40
N ILE A 142 -7.42 10.20 -0.29
CA ILE A 142 -7.76 8.82 -0.70
C ILE A 142 -8.90 8.24 0.14
N VAL A 143 -8.87 8.47 1.46
CA VAL A 143 -9.93 8.02 2.37
C VAL A 143 -11.26 8.73 2.08
N ARG A 144 -11.24 10.05 1.83
CA ARG A 144 -12.46 10.80 1.47
C ARG A 144 -13.04 10.32 0.12
N GLN A 145 -12.19 10.02 -0.84
CA GLN A 145 -12.60 9.43 -2.12
C GLN A 145 -13.24 8.06 -1.93
N ALA A 146 -12.67 7.21 -1.07
CA ALA A 146 -13.24 5.90 -0.73
C ALA A 146 -14.62 6.03 -0.08
N ILE A 147 -14.78 6.93 0.90
CA ILE A 147 -16.07 7.21 1.55
C ILE A 147 -17.11 7.67 0.53
N ALA A 148 -16.75 8.65 -0.32
CA ALA A 148 -17.64 9.15 -1.35
C ALA A 148 -18.02 8.07 -2.37
N GLY A 149 -17.08 7.17 -2.72
CA GLY A 149 -17.33 6.02 -3.58
C GLY A 149 -18.35 5.05 -2.98
N VAL A 150 -18.21 4.69 -1.70
CA VAL A 150 -19.18 3.84 -1.00
C VAL A 150 -20.56 4.51 -0.92
N GLN A 151 -20.62 5.82 -0.65
CA GLN A 151 -21.88 6.56 -0.50
C GLN A 151 -22.68 6.68 -1.81
N ARG A 152 -21.99 6.76 -2.97
CA ARG A 152 -22.68 6.79 -4.27
C ARG A 152 -23.34 5.46 -4.63
N GLY A 153 -22.93 4.36 -4.00
CA GLY A 153 -23.21 3.01 -4.46
C GLY A 153 -22.33 2.69 -5.67
N ALA A 154 -21.76 1.48 -5.71
CA ALA A 154 -21.00 1.06 -6.89
C ALA A 154 -21.93 0.97 -8.10
N LEU A 155 -21.60 1.72 -9.17
CA LEU A 155 -22.21 1.59 -10.51
C LEU A 155 -22.04 0.16 -11.05
#